data_AF-A0A353TGC1-F1
#
_entry.id   AF-A0A353TGC1-F1
#
_cell.length_a   1.000
_cell.length_b   1.000
_cell.length_c   1.000
_cell.angle_alpha   90.00
_cell.angle_beta   90.00
_cell.angle_gamma   90.00
#
_symmetry.space_group_name_H-M   'P 1'
#
loop_
_entity.id
_entity.type
_entity.pdbx_description
1 polymer ?
#
loop_
_entity_poly.entity_id
_entity_poly.type
_entity_poly.pdbx_seq_one_letter_code
_entity_poly.pdbx_strand_id
1 'polypeptide(L)'
;MKKQVILISIILSVFLLKTSRTSSQELVATFGKSIHMKDVLSGKLKNAKPVKWYQVNTEADSWRVSGETLKCTGLPIGVIRSEKEYENFIMHIEWSHRAPGGNSGTFVWSKAQPGENRLPDGVEVQMLDLEWIRLNTRDGVEPPIAYVHGELFGVGGVEIIPENPRGKRSKSIENRVKGT
;
A
#
# COMPACT_ATOMS: atom_id res chain seq x y z
N MET A 1 2.86 -59.54 3.33
CA MET A 1 1.67 -58.71 3.02
C MET A 1 1.20 -57.84 4.20
N LYS A 2 0.77 -58.40 5.36
CA LYS A 2 0.23 -57.59 6.49
C LYS A 2 1.18 -56.50 7.03
N LYS A 3 2.49 -56.78 7.17
CA LYS A 3 3.48 -55.79 7.66
C LYS A 3 3.72 -54.62 6.70
N GLN A 4 3.68 -54.86 5.39
CA GLN A 4 3.81 -53.80 4.38
C GLN A 4 2.59 -52.88 4.35
N VAL A 5 1.38 -53.44 4.50
CA VAL A 5 0.15 -52.64 4.58
C VAL A 5 0.15 -51.75 5.83
N ILE A 6 0.58 -52.27 6.98
CA ILE A 6 0.70 -51.48 8.23
C ILE A 6 1.73 -50.36 8.07
N LEU A 7 2.90 -50.65 7.47
CA LEU A 7 3.95 -49.65 7.26
C LEU A 7 3.48 -48.54 6.31
N ILE A 8 2.77 -48.88 5.24
CA ILE A 8 2.18 -47.90 4.30
C ILE A 8 1.13 -47.04 5.01
N SER A 9 0.25 -47.63 5.83
CA SER A 9 -0.75 -46.87 6.60
C SER A 9 -0.12 -45.93 7.64
N ILE A 10 1.00 -46.32 8.27
CA ILE A 10 1.75 -45.46 9.19
C ILE A 10 2.42 -44.30 8.44
N ILE A 11 3.03 -44.55 7.27
CA ILE A 11 3.64 -43.49 6.46
C ILE A 11 2.56 -42.50 5.97
N LEU A 12 1.40 -42.99 5.53
CA LEU A 12 0.31 -42.15 5.05
C LEU A 12 -0.28 -41.28 6.18
N SER A 13 -0.40 -41.82 7.40
CA SER A 13 -0.89 -41.06 8.56
C SER A 13 0.12 -40.02 9.05
N VAL A 14 1.43 -40.28 8.97
CA VAL A 14 2.47 -39.27 9.22
C VAL A 14 2.46 -38.15 8.17
N PHE A 15 2.14 -38.44 6.91
CA PHE A 15 1.93 -37.42 5.88
C PHE A 15 0.65 -36.59 6.11
N LEU A 16 -0.44 -37.21 6.55
CA LEU A 16 -1.71 -36.53 6.88
C LEU A 16 -1.61 -35.64 8.12
N LEU A 17 -0.71 -35.95 9.06
CA LEU A 17 -0.46 -35.14 10.26
C LEU A 17 0.43 -33.90 10.00
N LYS A 18 1.09 -33.82 8.83
CA LYS A 18 1.81 -32.63 8.39
C LYS A 18 0.89 -31.67 7.64
N THR A 19 -0.18 -31.23 8.30
CA THR A 19 -0.90 -30.05 7.83
C THR A 19 -0.06 -28.82 8.16
N SER A 20 0.77 -28.40 7.21
CA SER A 20 1.36 -27.07 7.24
C SER A 20 0.22 -26.08 7.39
N ARG A 21 0.20 -25.28 8.48
CA ARG A 21 -0.73 -24.16 8.60
C ARG A 21 -0.40 -23.17 7.49
N THR A 22 -1.10 -23.26 6.37
CA THR A 22 -1.12 -22.20 5.36
C THR A 22 -1.88 -21.03 5.97
N SER A 23 -1.15 -20.08 6.54
CA SER A 23 -1.73 -18.81 6.95
C SER A 23 -1.98 -17.99 5.69
N SER A 24 -3.23 -17.90 5.26
CA SER A 24 -3.63 -16.86 4.31
C SER A 24 -3.46 -15.51 4.98
N GLN A 25 -3.04 -14.49 4.23
CA GLN A 25 -3.07 -13.12 4.73
C GLN A 25 -4.49 -12.75 5.15
N GLU A 26 -4.60 -12.03 6.26
CA GLU A 26 -5.87 -11.63 6.86
C GLU A 26 -6.48 -10.45 6.10
N LEU A 27 -7.80 -10.47 5.93
CA LEU A 27 -8.53 -9.33 5.38
C LEU A 27 -8.56 -8.20 6.41
N VAL A 28 -8.03 -7.03 6.05
CA VAL A 28 -7.99 -5.85 6.91
C VAL A 28 -9.24 -4.99 6.71
N ALA A 29 -9.57 -4.69 5.46
CA ALA A 29 -10.68 -3.82 5.13
C ALA A 29 -11.21 -4.07 3.72
N THR A 30 -12.47 -3.73 3.51
CA THR A 30 -13.03 -3.51 2.17
C THR A 30 -13.26 -2.01 2.02
N PHE A 31 -12.45 -1.34 1.21
CA PHE A 31 -12.43 0.12 1.10
C PHE A 31 -12.05 0.57 -0.31
N GLY A 32 -12.76 1.58 -0.82
CA GLY A 32 -12.62 2.05 -2.20
C GLY A 32 -13.31 1.13 -3.22
N LYS A 33 -13.26 1.55 -4.48
CA LYS A 33 -13.88 0.82 -5.61
C LYS A 33 -12.93 0.77 -6.79
N SER A 34 -12.93 -0.35 -7.50
CA SER A 34 -12.30 -0.48 -8.81
C SER A 34 -13.37 -0.66 -9.89
N ILE A 35 -13.15 -0.04 -11.03
CA ILE A 35 -14.05 -0.12 -12.18
C ILE A 35 -13.22 -0.30 -13.45
N HIS A 36 -13.67 -1.18 -14.34
CA HIS A 36 -12.99 -1.39 -15.60
C HIS A 36 -13.17 -0.17 -16.51
N MET A 37 -12.12 0.24 -17.22
CA MET A 37 -12.15 1.44 -18.08
C MET A 37 -13.34 1.47 -19.05
N LYS A 38 -13.64 0.34 -19.70
CA LYS A 38 -14.84 0.20 -20.55
C LYS A 38 -16.17 0.59 -19.88
N ASP A 39 -16.31 0.29 -18.58
CA ASP A 39 -17.52 0.60 -17.82
C ASP A 39 -17.56 2.07 -17.44
N VAL A 40 -16.39 2.69 -17.17
CA VAL A 40 -16.27 4.14 -17.00
C VAL A 40 -16.71 4.86 -18.27
N LEU A 41 -16.12 4.50 -19.42
CA LEU A 41 -16.38 5.14 -20.71
C LEU A 41 -17.82 4.97 -21.20
N SER A 42 -18.48 3.87 -20.81
CA SER A 42 -19.89 3.61 -21.14
C SER A 42 -20.89 4.12 -20.10
N GLY A 43 -20.43 4.86 -19.08
CA GLY A 43 -21.27 5.39 -18.01
C GLY A 43 -21.86 4.33 -17.07
N LYS A 44 -21.39 3.09 -17.12
CA LYS A 44 -21.89 1.96 -16.32
C LYS A 44 -21.23 1.92 -14.94
N LEU A 45 -21.26 3.03 -14.21
CA LEU A 45 -20.59 3.19 -12.91
C LEU A 45 -21.06 2.19 -11.83
N LYS A 46 -22.29 1.69 -11.95
CA LYS A 46 -22.83 0.63 -11.10
C LYS A 46 -22.03 -0.69 -11.13
N ASN A 47 -21.19 -0.88 -12.15
CA ASN A 47 -20.32 -2.06 -12.28
C ASN A 47 -19.06 -1.98 -11.40
N ALA A 48 -18.85 -0.85 -10.70
CA ALA A 48 -17.75 -0.69 -9.77
C ALA A 48 -17.80 -1.75 -8.66
N LYS A 49 -16.66 -2.39 -8.40
CA LYS A 49 -16.52 -3.45 -7.40
C LYS A 49 -15.74 -2.93 -6.21
N PRO A 50 -16.07 -3.35 -4.98
CA PRO A 50 -15.28 -2.97 -3.82
C PRO A 50 -13.86 -3.54 -3.91
N VAL A 51 -12.89 -2.81 -3.37
CA VAL A 51 -11.50 -3.28 -3.25
C VAL A 51 -11.29 -3.83 -1.83
N LYS A 52 -10.72 -5.02 -1.76
CA LYS A 52 -10.30 -5.65 -0.50
C LYS A 52 -8.81 -5.43 -0.26
N TRP A 53 -8.46 -5.20 0.99
CA TRP A 53 -7.11 -4.94 1.45
C TRP A 53 -6.69 -5.99 2.46
N TYR A 54 -5.49 -6.54 2.27
CA TYR A 54 -4.95 -7.66 3.02
C TYR A 54 -3.71 -7.28 3.80
N GLN A 55 -3.55 -7.94 4.94
CA GLN A 55 -2.49 -7.68 5.89
C GLN A 55 -1.12 -8.10 5.32
N VAL A 56 -0.11 -7.25 5.53
CA VAL A 56 1.29 -7.51 5.16
C VAL A 56 2.15 -7.52 6.42
N ASN A 57 2.26 -6.38 7.11
CA ASN A 57 3.12 -6.24 8.30
C ASN A 57 2.67 -5.11 9.25
N THR A 58 1.37 -4.82 9.33
CA THR A 58 0.82 -4.02 10.44
C THR A 58 0.12 -4.92 11.45
N GLU A 59 -0.44 -4.31 12.50
CA GLU A 59 -1.20 -5.02 13.52
C GLU A 59 -2.71 -4.97 13.22
N ALA A 60 -3.49 -5.77 13.94
CA ALA A 60 -4.93 -5.92 13.75
C ALA A 60 -5.71 -4.61 13.99
N ASP A 61 -5.21 -3.73 14.85
CA ASP A 61 -5.83 -2.44 15.20
C ASP A 61 -5.22 -1.24 14.46
N SER A 62 -4.19 -1.47 13.62
CA SER A 62 -3.52 -0.40 12.89
C SER A 62 -4.44 0.27 11.87
N TRP A 63 -5.42 -0.45 11.32
CA TRP A 63 -6.32 0.05 10.28
C TRP A 63 -7.79 -0.11 10.66
N ARG A 64 -8.60 0.91 10.39
CA ARG A 64 -10.05 0.86 10.60
C ARG A 64 -10.81 1.70 9.58
N VAL A 65 -11.93 1.18 9.10
CA VAL A 65 -12.90 1.97 8.34
C VAL A 65 -13.76 2.77 9.31
N SER A 66 -13.86 4.07 9.09
CA SER A 66 -14.62 5.02 9.91
C SER A 66 -15.43 5.92 8.98
N GLY A 67 -16.70 5.56 8.76
CA GLY A 67 -17.53 6.17 7.72
C GLY A 67 -16.95 5.93 6.33
N GLU A 68 -16.68 7.01 5.60
CA GLU A 68 -16.11 6.99 4.25
C GLU A 68 -14.57 7.06 4.24
N THR A 69 -13.92 6.93 5.39
CA THR A 69 -12.45 7.03 5.52
C THR A 69 -11.83 5.75 6.05
N LEU A 70 -10.78 5.27 5.40
CA LEU A 70 -9.86 4.28 5.96
C LEU A 70 -8.78 5.01 6.78
N LYS A 71 -8.73 4.76 8.10
CA LYS A 71 -7.80 5.40 9.03
C LYS A 71 -6.70 4.43 9.45
N CYS A 72 -5.46 4.92 9.49
CA CYS A 72 -4.30 4.21 10.00
C CYS A 72 -3.79 4.86 11.31
N THR A 73 -3.34 4.06 12.27
CA THR A 73 -2.66 4.55 13.49
C THR A 73 -1.23 4.99 13.23
N GLY A 74 -0.60 4.48 12.17
CA GLY A 74 0.81 4.69 11.83
C GLY A 74 1.79 3.83 12.64
N LEU A 75 1.30 3.00 13.57
CA LEU A 75 2.12 2.19 14.47
C LEU A 75 1.66 0.72 14.45
N PRO A 76 2.60 -0.25 14.30
CA PRO A 76 3.96 -0.06 13.80
C PRO A 76 3.96 0.46 12.36
N ILE A 77 5.12 0.95 11.88
CA ILE A 77 5.30 1.26 10.46
C ILE A 77 5.07 -0.02 9.66
N GLY A 78 4.23 0.06 8.63
CA GLY A 78 3.95 -1.05 7.74
C GLY A 78 2.87 -0.70 6.74
N VAL A 79 2.49 -1.68 5.95
CA VAL A 79 1.59 -1.51 4.81
C VAL A 79 0.49 -2.57 4.80
N ILE A 80 -0.56 -2.29 4.03
CA ILE A 80 -1.54 -3.27 3.57
C ILE A 80 -1.50 -3.29 2.04
N ARG A 81 -1.96 -4.38 1.42
CA ARG A 81 -1.96 -4.52 -0.05
C ARG A 81 -3.36 -4.79 -0.58
N SER A 82 -3.61 -4.45 -1.84
CA SER A 82 -4.84 -4.86 -2.52
C SER A 82 -4.89 -6.37 -2.71
N GLU A 83 -6.11 -6.94 -2.77
CA GLU A 83 -6.36 -8.34 -3.12
C GLU A 83 -5.75 -8.71 -4.48
N LYS A 84 -5.83 -7.76 -5.43
CA LYS A 84 -5.43 -7.93 -6.82
C LYS A 84 -4.22 -7.07 -7.14
N GLU A 85 -3.44 -7.55 -8.09
CA GLU A 85 -2.39 -6.80 -8.76
C GLU A 85 -2.97 -6.01 -9.93
N TYR A 86 -2.43 -4.83 -10.18
CA TYR A 86 -2.84 -3.95 -11.27
C TYR A 86 -1.59 -3.50 -12.03
N GLU A 87 -1.62 -3.66 -13.35
CA GLU A 87 -0.54 -3.22 -14.23
C GLU A 87 -0.83 -1.82 -14.77
N ASN A 88 -1.97 -1.66 -15.45
CA ASN A 88 -2.41 -0.41 -16.06
C ASN A 88 -3.66 0.10 -15.34
N PHE A 89 -3.57 1.27 -14.73
CA PHE A 89 -4.68 1.84 -13.96
C PHE A 89 -4.64 3.36 -13.91
N ILE A 90 -5.79 3.95 -13.62
CA ILE A 90 -5.90 5.31 -13.10
C ILE A 90 -6.34 5.17 -11.65
N MET A 91 -5.58 5.75 -10.72
CA MET A 91 -5.85 5.70 -9.30
C MET A 91 -6.18 7.10 -8.79
N HIS A 92 -7.31 7.21 -8.09
CA HIS A 92 -7.70 8.42 -7.40
C HIS A 92 -7.78 8.12 -5.90
N ILE A 93 -6.96 8.82 -5.12
CA ILE A 93 -6.94 8.74 -3.67
C ILE A 93 -7.02 10.17 -3.13
N GLU A 94 -7.92 10.38 -2.17
CA GLU A 94 -7.91 11.56 -1.32
C GLU A 94 -7.31 11.16 0.04
N TRP A 95 -6.41 11.99 0.58
CA TRP A 95 -5.74 11.73 1.84
C TRP A 95 -5.76 12.97 2.74
N SER A 96 -5.60 12.74 4.04
CA SER A 96 -5.49 13.78 5.07
C SER A 96 -4.67 13.28 6.24
N HIS A 97 -3.86 14.14 6.86
CA HIS A 97 -3.16 13.85 8.10
C HIS A 97 -3.92 14.40 9.31
N ARG A 98 -3.73 13.76 10.48
CA ARG A 98 -4.40 14.17 11.73
C ARG A 98 -3.49 14.96 12.67
N ALA A 99 -2.22 15.10 12.33
CA ALA A 99 -1.22 15.83 13.07
C ALA A 99 -0.29 16.58 12.11
N PRO A 100 0.18 17.79 12.48
CA PRO A 100 1.18 18.52 11.72
C PRO A 100 2.42 17.66 11.44
N GLY A 101 2.92 17.71 10.21
CA GLY A 101 4.09 16.94 9.79
C GLY A 101 3.82 15.45 9.53
N GLY A 102 2.54 15.05 9.44
CA GLY A 102 2.16 13.68 9.08
C GLY A 102 2.85 13.18 7.81
N ASN A 103 3.25 11.91 7.83
CA ASN A 103 3.97 11.26 6.73
C ASN A 103 3.38 9.88 6.45
N SER A 104 2.96 9.68 5.21
CA SER A 104 2.51 8.40 4.67
C SER A 104 2.85 8.33 3.18
N GLY A 105 2.44 7.25 2.53
CA GLY A 105 2.64 7.04 1.11
C GLY A 105 1.81 5.87 0.59
N THR A 106 1.59 5.86 -0.71
CA THR A 106 1.03 4.70 -1.41
C THR A 106 2.09 4.12 -2.34
N PHE A 107 2.30 2.80 -2.27
CA PHE A 107 3.28 2.10 -3.10
C PHE A 107 2.55 1.44 -4.27
N VAL A 108 2.91 1.82 -5.50
CA VAL A 108 2.39 1.22 -6.73
C VAL A 108 3.47 0.39 -7.43
N TRP A 109 3.05 -0.62 -8.20
CA TRP A 109 3.94 -1.62 -8.80
C TRP A 109 4.93 -2.21 -7.78
N SER A 110 4.40 -2.52 -6.60
CA SER A 110 5.12 -3.09 -5.46
C SER A 110 4.86 -4.58 -5.35
N LYS A 111 5.86 -5.35 -4.89
CA LYS A 111 5.67 -6.76 -4.51
C LYS A 111 5.06 -6.92 -3.12
N ALA A 112 4.87 -5.81 -2.40
CA ALA A 112 4.39 -5.76 -1.02
C ALA A 112 5.19 -6.68 -0.08
N GLN A 113 6.52 -6.77 -0.30
CA GLN A 113 7.45 -7.50 0.56
C GLN A 113 8.29 -6.50 1.34
N PRO A 114 8.04 -6.34 2.65
CA PRO A 114 8.77 -5.37 3.47
C PRO A 114 10.27 -5.70 3.59
N GLY A 115 11.11 -4.68 3.45
CA GLY A 115 12.53 -4.75 3.81
C GLY A 115 12.77 -4.57 5.31
N GLU A 116 14.04 -4.35 5.70
CA GLU A 116 14.43 -4.13 7.10
C GLU A 116 13.75 -2.90 7.72
N ASN A 117 13.52 -1.85 6.92
CA ASN A 117 12.80 -0.65 7.33
C ASN A 117 11.26 -0.83 7.37
N ARG A 118 10.77 -2.06 7.16
CA ARG A 118 9.35 -2.44 7.13
C ARG A 118 8.52 -1.85 5.99
N LEU A 119 9.15 -1.21 5.01
CA LEU A 119 8.50 -0.69 3.81
C LEU A 119 8.84 -1.58 2.61
N PRO A 120 7.92 -1.75 1.65
CA PRO A 120 8.17 -2.57 0.47
C PRO A 120 8.93 -1.80 -0.63
N ASP A 121 9.26 -2.50 -1.71
CA ASP A 121 9.69 -1.91 -2.98
C ASP A 121 8.53 -1.23 -3.72
N GLY A 122 8.83 -0.52 -4.81
CA GLY A 122 7.83 0.02 -5.73
C GLY A 122 8.10 1.46 -6.14
N VAL A 123 7.08 2.10 -6.72
CA VAL A 123 7.01 3.55 -6.88
C VAL A 123 6.15 4.10 -5.76
N GLU A 124 6.74 4.95 -4.92
CA GLU A 124 6.04 5.61 -3.83
C GLU A 124 5.41 6.91 -4.33
N VAL A 125 4.11 7.06 -4.07
CA VAL A 125 3.37 8.31 -4.15
C VAL A 125 3.39 8.95 -2.77
N GLN A 126 4.20 9.99 -2.60
CA GLN A 126 4.42 10.64 -1.30
C GLN A 126 3.16 11.34 -0.78
N MET A 127 2.81 11.13 0.48
CA MET A 127 1.71 11.83 1.14
C MET A 127 2.22 12.52 2.41
N LEU A 128 2.68 13.76 2.29
CA LEU A 128 3.12 14.58 3.43
C LEU A 128 2.12 15.68 3.77
N ASP A 129 2.10 16.05 5.03
CA ASP A 129 1.43 17.25 5.53
C ASP A 129 2.20 18.53 5.17
N LEU A 130 1.51 19.66 5.01
CA LEU A 130 2.16 20.94 4.65
C LEU A 130 3.20 21.37 5.69
N GLU A 131 2.92 21.16 6.98
CA GLU A 131 3.84 21.55 8.06
C GLU A 131 5.11 20.72 8.09
N TRP A 132 5.15 19.61 7.33
CA TRP A 132 6.37 18.84 7.18
C TRP A 132 7.53 19.69 6.66
N ILE A 133 7.29 20.65 5.76
CA ILE A 133 8.34 21.54 5.22
C ILE A 133 8.98 22.35 6.33
N ARG A 134 8.16 23.03 7.13
CA ARG A 134 8.62 23.87 8.24
C ARG A 134 9.34 23.04 9.30
N LEU A 135 8.81 21.86 9.65
CA LEU A 135 9.43 20.95 10.62
C LEU A 135 10.75 20.34 10.12
N ASN A 136 10.93 20.26 8.79
CA ASN A 136 12.14 19.73 8.16
C ASN A 136 13.05 20.83 7.58
N THR A 137 12.86 22.08 7.98
CA THR A 137 13.80 23.17 7.70
C THR A 137 15.12 22.88 8.41
N ARG A 138 16.24 22.99 7.69
CA ARG A 138 17.59 22.79 8.22
C ARG A 138 18.45 23.97 7.82
N ASP A 139 19.17 24.54 8.77
CA ASP A 139 20.06 25.70 8.54
C ASP A 139 19.36 26.87 7.83
N GLY A 140 18.08 27.09 8.15
CA GLY A 140 17.24 28.14 7.55
C GLY A 140 16.76 27.84 6.12
N VAL A 141 17.03 26.64 5.59
CA VAL A 141 16.63 26.22 4.24
C VAL A 141 15.44 25.27 4.32
N GLU A 142 14.34 25.67 3.69
CA GLU A 142 13.13 24.85 3.58
C GLU A 142 13.27 23.77 2.50
N PRO A 143 12.72 22.56 2.72
CA PRO A 143 12.54 21.58 1.66
C PRO A 143 11.64 22.12 0.53
N PRO A 144 11.83 21.67 -0.73
CA PRO A 144 10.94 22.04 -1.83
C PRO A 144 9.46 21.73 -1.54
N ILE A 145 8.57 22.65 -1.91
CA ILE A 145 7.11 22.47 -1.78
C ILE A 145 6.58 21.21 -2.49
N ALA A 146 7.28 20.71 -3.50
CA ALA A 146 6.91 19.49 -4.21
C ALA A 146 6.81 18.23 -3.32
N TYR A 147 7.56 18.19 -2.21
CA TYR A 147 7.54 17.05 -1.27
C TYR A 147 6.13 16.78 -0.71
N VAL A 148 5.32 17.83 -0.53
CA VAL A 148 4.00 17.73 0.11
C VAL A 148 2.85 17.63 -0.86
N HIS A 149 3.11 17.44 -2.16
CA HIS A 149 2.06 17.47 -3.19
C HIS A 149 1.90 16.18 -3.99
N GLY A 150 2.41 15.04 -3.52
CA GLY A 150 2.23 13.77 -4.24
C GLY A 150 3.38 13.38 -5.15
N GLU A 151 4.60 13.84 -4.88
CA GLU A 151 5.76 13.46 -5.67
C GLU A 151 5.96 11.94 -5.76
N LEU A 152 6.35 11.47 -6.94
CA LEU A 152 6.57 10.04 -7.21
C LEU A 152 8.06 9.72 -7.27
N PHE A 153 8.47 8.61 -6.68
CA PHE A 153 9.86 8.15 -6.74
C PHE A 153 10.00 6.66 -6.49
N GLY A 154 11.03 6.04 -7.07
CA GLY A 154 11.33 4.63 -6.84
C GLY A 154 11.92 4.38 -5.46
N VAL A 155 11.52 3.28 -4.82
CA VAL A 155 11.97 2.83 -3.50
C VAL A 155 12.28 1.32 -3.52
N GLY A 156 13.07 0.85 -2.55
CA GLY A 156 13.44 -0.57 -2.46
C GLY A 156 14.22 -1.10 -3.67
N GLY A 157 15.02 -0.25 -4.32
CA GLY A 157 15.82 -0.60 -5.50
C GLY A 157 15.12 -0.38 -6.84
N VAL A 158 13.86 0.08 -6.85
CA VAL A 158 13.16 0.48 -8.08
C VAL A 158 13.74 1.79 -8.60
N GLU A 159 14.06 1.83 -9.89
CA GLU A 159 14.42 3.04 -10.63
C GLU A 159 13.29 3.43 -11.58
N ILE A 160 13.10 4.74 -11.76
CA ILE A 160 12.09 5.30 -12.66
C ILE A 160 12.71 6.35 -13.56
N ILE A 161 12.10 6.57 -14.73
CA ILE A 161 12.32 7.75 -15.56
C ILE A 161 11.19 8.74 -15.22
N PRO A 162 11.47 9.83 -14.50
CA PRO A 162 10.43 10.78 -14.10
C PRO A 162 9.99 11.64 -15.28
N GLU A 163 8.67 11.78 -15.46
CA GLU A 163 8.08 12.64 -16.49
C GLU A 163 8.29 14.14 -16.18
N ASN A 164 8.15 14.53 -14.90
CA ASN A 164 8.36 15.91 -14.45
C ASN A 164 9.53 15.98 -13.44
N PRO A 165 10.79 15.96 -13.90
CA PRO A 165 11.93 15.64 -13.05
C PRO A 165 12.22 16.69 -11.97
N ARG A 166 12.56 16.17 -10.78
CA ARG A 166 13.35 16.82 -9.72
C ARG A 166 14.39 15.82 -9.22
N GLY A 167 15.48 15.69 -9.98
CA GLY A 167 16.42 14.59 -9.81
C GLY A 167 15.77 13.26 -10.19
N LYS A 168 15.87 12.24 -9.33
CA LYS A 168 15.25 10.91 -9.54
C LYS A 168 13.75 10.86 -9.19
N ARG A 169 13.14 11.99 -8.85
CA ARG A 169 11.73 12.11 -8.44
C ARG A 169 10.92 12.81 -9.53
N SER A 170 9.63 12.50 -9.63
CA SER A 170 8.69 13.18 -10.52
C SER A 170 7.74 14.07 -9.73
N LYS A 171 7.85 15.39 -9.93
CA LYS A 171 7.00 16.41 -9.32
C LYS A 171 5.57 16.32 -9.82
N SER A 172 4.63 16.62 -8.93
CA SER A 172 3.27 16.93 -9.32
C SER A 172 3.25 18.17 -10.23
N ILE A 173 2.34 18.16 -11.20
CA ILE A 173 2.09 19.31 -12.09
C ILE A 173 1.37 20.42 -11.31
N GLU A 174 0.63 20.05 -10.26
CA GLU A 174 -0.22 20.95 -9.49
C GLU A 174 -0.08 20.71 -7.99
N ASN A 175 -0.18 21.80 -7.22
CA ASN A 175 -0.15 21.78 -5.76
C ASN A 175 -1.58 21.62 -5.22
N ARG A 176 -1.97 20.39 -4.86
CA ARG A 176 -3.36 20.06 -4.47
C ARG A 176 -3.59 19.81 -2.99
N VAL A 177 -2.51 19.67 -2.20
CA VAL A 177 -2.64 19.49 -0.75
C VAL A 177 -3.06 20.80 -0.11
N LYS A 178 -4.09 20.72 0.73
CA LYS A 178 -4.66 21.83 1.46
C LYS A 178 -4.22 21.74 2.91
N GLY A 179 -4.00 22.89 3.55
CA GLY A 179 -3.81 22.94 5.00
C GLY A 179 -5.08 22.53 5.74
N THR A 180 -4.89 22.10 6.98
CA THR A 180 -5.98 21.86 7.95
C THR A 180 -6.48 23.15 8.55
#